data_AF-A0A1G8EEB7-F1
#
_entry.id   AF-A0A1G8EEB7-F1
#
_cell.length_a   1.000
_cell.length_b   1.000
_cell.length_c   1.000
_cell.angle_alpha   90.00
_cell.angle_beta   90.00
_cell.angle_gamma   90.00
#
_symmetry.space_group_name_H-M   'P 1'
#
loop_
_entity.id
_entity.type
_entity.pdbx_description
1 polymer ?
#
loop_
_entity_poly.entity_id
_entity_poly.type
_entity_poly.pdbx_seq_one_letter_code
_entity_poly.pdbx_strand_id
1 'polypeptide(L)'
;MREDRGYDVDEHIKAARSLGMIPHVVGKRKGSAMPDDIFQSEGYAISLKIRKWIEEVLGWMKTVGGMGKLKLAGRKKISGQFRFVAAIYDLVCIGSLTGG
;
A
#
# COMPACT_ATOMS: atom_id res chain seq x y z
N MET A 1 8.25 0.63 4.02
CA MET A 1 8.26 -0.75 4.56
C MET A 1 8.67 -1.69 3.42
N ARG A 2 9.21 -2.87 3.73
CA ARG A 2 9.80 -3.82 2.77
C ARG A 2 8.86 -5.02 2.60
N GLU A 3 7.58 -4.79 2.35
CA GLU A 3 6.59 -5.87 2.34
C GLU A 3 6.56 -6.64 1.02
N ASP A 4 6.89 -6.03 -0.13
CA ASP A 4 6.87 -6.73 -1.44
C ASP A 4 8.25 -7.12 -1.98
N ARG A 5 9.31 -6.90 -1.20
CA ARG A 5 10.65 -7.18 -1.70
C ARG A 5 10.88 -8.68 -1.76
N GLY A 6 10.85 -9.25 -2.96
CA GLY A 6 11.10 -10.67 -3.22
C GLY A 6 9.91 -11.45 -3.78
N TYR A 7 8.75 -10.80 -3.98
CA TYR A 7 7.55 -11.44 -4.53
C TYR A 7 7.49 -11.42 -6.07
N ASP A 8 8.51 -10.86 -6.72
CA ASP A 8 8.70 -10.95 -8.17
C ASP A 8 9.27 -12.34 -8.51
N VAL A 9 8.44 -13.35 -8.24
CA VAL A 9 8.70 -14.78 -8.47
C VAL A 9 7.47 -15.42 -9.11
N ASP A 10 7.71 -16.33 -10.04
CA ASP A 10 6.66 -16.97 -10.86
C ASP A 10 5.59 -17.69 -10.01
N GLU A 11 6.00 -18.33 -8.92
CA GLU A 11 5.07 -18.99 -7.98
C GLU A 11 4.06 -18.01 -7.37
N HIS A 12 4.51 -16.83 -6.94
CA HIS A 12 3.64 -15.82 -6.35
C HIS A 12 2.67 -15.24 -7.37
N ILE A 13 3.15 -14.99 -8.59
CA ILE A 13 2.34 -14.45 -9.68
C ILE A 13 1.28 -15.46 -10.12
N LYS A 14 1.64 -16.74 -10.23
CA LYS A 14 0.69 -17.82 -10.50
C LYS A 14 -0.36 -17.97 -9.41
N ALA A 15 0.04 -17.88 -8.14
CA ALA A 15 -0.89 -17.93 -7.01
C ALA A 15 -1.85 -16.73 -6.99
N ALA A 16 -1.36 -15.51 -7.26
CA ALA A 16 -2.23 -14.34 -7.35
C ALA A 16 -3.26 -14.49 -8.48
N ARG A 17 -2.83 -15.01 -9.64
CA ARG A 17 -3.72 -15.24 -10.78
C ARG A 17 -4.72 -16.38 -10.57
N SER A 18 -4.34 -17.46 -9.88
CA SER A 18 -5.27 -18.54 -9.57
C SER A 18 -6.41 -18.08 -8.66
N LEU A 19 -6.16 -17.04 -7.85
CA LEU A 19 -7.17 -16.35 -7.05
C LEU A 19 -7.94 -15.27 -7.84
N GLY A 20 -7.70 -15.13 -9.14
CA GLY A 20 -8.33 -14.12 -10.00
C GLY A 20 -7.86 -12.68 -9.74
N MET A 21 -6.75 -12.49 -9.01
CA MET A 21 -6.21 -11.17 -8.68
C MET A 21 -5.11 -10.75 -9.66
N ILE A 22 -4.98 -9.44 -9.86
CA ILE A 22 -3.84 -8.85 -10.57
C ILE A 22 -2.68 -8.72 -9.56
N PRO A 23 -1.51 -9.31 -9.81
CA PRO A 23 -0.38 -9.20 -8.89
C PRO A 23 0.09 -7.74 -8.80
N HIS A 24 0.12 -7.18 -7.59
CA HIS A 24 0.55 -5.80 -7.35
C HIS A 24 2.03 -5.70 -6.98
N VAL A 25 2.89 -6.52 -7.58
CA VAL A 25 4.32 -6.57 -7.28
C VAL A 25 5.08 -5.66 -8.25
N VAL A 26 6.07 -4.92 -7.77
CA VAL A 26 6.99 -4.16 -8.63
C VAL A 26 7.93 -5.11 -9.36
N GLY A 27 7.68 -5.33 -10.66
CA GLY A 27 8.56 -6.12 -11.53
C GLY A 27 9.94 -5.47 -11.76
N LYS A 28 10.98 -6.29 -11.87
CA LYS A 28 12.34 -5.85 -12.24
C LYS A 28 12.45 -5.52 -13.73
N ARG A 29 13.39 -4.63 -14.10
CA ARG A 29 13.67 -4.31 -15.52
C ARG A 29 14.26 -5.47 -16.34
N LYS A 30 14.88 -6.47 -15.69
CA LYS A 30 15.40 -7.69 -16.33
C LYS A 30 15.13 -8.88 -15.40
N GLY A 31 14.66 -9.99 -15.97
CA GLY A 31 14.38 -11.23 -15.22
C GLY A 31 13.20 -11.12 -14.26
N SER A 32 12.22 -10.28 -14.57
CA SER A 32 10.95 -10.21 -13.85
C SER A 32 10.08 -11.40 -14.22
N ALA A 33 9.35 -11.94 -13.25
CA ALA A 33 8.34 -12.97 -13.49
C ALA A 33 6.98 -12.36 -13.87
N MET A 34 6.85 -11.03 -13.77
CA MET A 34 5.67 -10.28 -14.16
C MET A 34 5.34 -10.48 -15.66
N PRO A 35 4.11 -10.82 -16.03
CA PRO A 35 3.68 -10.92 -17.42
C PRO A 35 3.79 -9.58 -18.16
N ASP A 36 4.25 -9.61 -19.40
CA ASP A 36 4.44 -8.41 -20.23
C ASP A 36 3.13 -7.66 -20.51
N ASP A 37 2.01 -8.37 -20.60
CA ASP A 37 0.67 -7.80 -20.83
C ASP A 37 0.22 -6.93 -19.65
N ILE A 38 0.49 -7.36 -18.42
CA ILE A 38 0.18 -6.56 -17.21
C ILE A 38 1.21 -5.45 -17.05
N PHE A 39 2.49 -5.73 -17.28
CA PHE A 39 3.57 -4.77 -17.10
C PHE A 39 3.43 -3.54 -18.01
N GLN A 40 2.89 -3.72 -19.21
CA GLN A 40 2.62 -2.64 -20.18
C GLN A 40 1.27 -1.95 -19.98
N SER A 41 0.41 -2.47 -19.09
CA SER A 41 -0.92 -1.91 -18.89
C SER A 41 -0.88 -0.60 -18.09
N GLU A 42 -1.69 0.38 -18.50
CA GLU A 42 -1.84 1.64 -17.76
C GLU A 42 -2.41 1.40 -16.35
N GLY A 43 -3.32 0.43 -16.21
CA GLY A 43 -3.91 0.03 -14.94
C GLY A 43 -2.88 -0.46 -13.92
N TYR A 44 -1.83 -1.16 -14.36
CA TYR A 44 -0.72 -1.58 -13.51
C TYR A 44 0.11 -0.38 -13.02
N ALA A 45 0.41 0.59 -13.90
CA ALA A 45 1.11 1.81 -13.52
C ALA A 45 0.33 2.64 -12.49
N ILE A 46 -0.99 2.76 -12.66
CA ILE A 46 -1.88 3.43 -11.69
C ILE A 46 -1.88 2.66 -10.36
N SER A 47 -2.02 1.34 -10.42
CA SER A 47 -2.05 0.47 -9.23
C SER A 47 -0.77 0.62 -8.40
N LEU A 48 0.41 0.68 -9.05
CA LEU A 48 1.67 0.90 -8.35
C LEU A 48 1.76 2.27 -7.67
N LYS A 49 1.23 3.33 -8.31
CA LYS A 49 1.17 4.67 -7.70
C LYS A 49 0.27 4.69 -6.46
N ILE A 50 -0.94 4.14 -6.59
CA ILE A 50 -1.91 4.06 -5.49
C ILE A 50 -1.33 3.23 -4.34
N ARG A 51 -0.70 2.09 -4.65
CA ARG A 51 -0.03 1.24 -3.68
C ARG A 51 1.02 2.02 -2.88
N LYS A 52 1.92 2.71 -3.56
CA LYS A 52 2.96 3.51 -2.91
C LYS A 52 2.36 4.57 -2.00
N TRP A 53 1.31 5.26 -2.46
CA TRP A 53 0.64 6.28 -1.66
C TRP A 53 0.01 5.69 -0.39
N ILE A 54 -0.73 4.58 -0.51
CA ILE A 54 -1.32 3.88 0.64
C ILE A 54 -0.23 3.41 1.62
N GLU A 55 0.89 2.88 1.13
CA GLU A 55 2.01 2.47 1.99
C GLU A 55 2.66 3.63 2.74
N GLU A 56 2.79 4.80 2.09
CA GLU A 56 3.27 6.02 2.74
C GLU A 56 2.30 6.48 3.84
N VAL A 57 1.00 6.51 3.55
CA VAL A 57 -0.03 6.86 4.54
C VAL A 57 0.02 5.87 5.71
N LEU A 58 -0.01 4.56 5.45
CA LEU A 58 0.05 3.54 6.50
C LEU A 58 1.36 3.60 7.29
N GLY A 59 2.48 3.93 6.64
CA GLY A 59 3.75 4.21 7.29
C GLY A 59 3.63 5.37 8.27
N TRP A 60 3.09 6.50 7.83
CA TRP A 60 2.85 7.69 8.65
C TRP A 60 1.88 7.40 9.81
N MET A 61 0.79 6.68 9.57
CA MET A 61 -0.15 6.29 10.62
C MET A 61 0.52 5.45 11.71
N LYS A 62 1.41 4.53 11.32
CA LYS A 62 2.15 3.68 12.27
C LYS A 62 3.17 4.49 13.08
N THR A 63 3.88 5.44 12.47
CA THR A 63 4.98 6.20 13.09
C THR A 63 4.52 7.47 13.79
N VAL A 64 3.78 8.33 13.10
CA VAL A 64 3.28 9.63 13.60
C VAL A 64 1.91 9.48 14.25
N GLY A 65 1.02 8.69 13.62
CA GLY A 65 -0.32 8.41 14.15
C GLY A 65 -0.36 7.45 15.34
N GLY A 66 0.79 6.98 15.83
CA GLY A 66 0.89 6.13 17.02
C GLY A 66 0.31 4.72 16.87
N MET A 67 -0.05 4.28 15.66
CA MET A 67 -0.67 2.97 15.44
C MET A 67 0.31 1.78 15.50
N GLY A 68 1.62 2.01 15.51
CA GLY A 68 2.62 0.95 15.54
C GLY A 68 2.71 0.16 16.86
N LYS A 69 2.30 0.76 17.99
CA LYS A 69 2.29 0.13 19.33
C LYS A 69 0.97 0.40 20.09
N LEU A 70 -0.15 0.20 19.40
CA LEU A 70 -1.47 0.50 19.95
C LEU A 70 -1.75 -0.35 21.22
N LYS A 71 -1.99 0.31 22.37
CA LYS A 71 -2.32 -0.37 23.63
C LYS A 71 -3.82 -0.59 23.84
N LEU A 72 -4.62 -0.49 22.77
CA LEU A 72 -6.07 -0.68 22.84
C LEU A 72 -6.45 -2.10 22.44
N ALA A 73 -7.21 -2.76 23.31
CA ALA A 73 -7.80 -4.06 23.02
C ALA A 73 -9.26 -3.88 22.53
N GLY A 74 -9.60 -4.58 21.44
CA GLY A 74 -10.96 -4.65 20.91
C GLY A 74 -11.16 -3.94 19.56
N ARG A 75 -11.81 -4.62 18.63
CA ARG A 75 -12.00 -4.20 17.23
C ARG A 75 -12.67 -2.82 17.10
N LYS A 76 -13.66 -2.51 17.95
CA LYS A 76 -14.33 -1.20 17.96
C LYS A 76 -13.37 -0.06 18.33
N LYS A 77 -12.52 -0.25 19.36
CA LYS A 77 -11.57 0.77 19.83
C LYS A 77 -10.46 1.00 18.79
N ILE A 78 -9.93 -0.08 18.22
CA ILE A 78 -8.93 -0.02 17.15
C ILE A 78 -9.50 0.69 15.91
N SER A 79 -10.72 0.34 15.49
CA SER A 79 -11.39 0.99 14.35
C SER A 79 -11.67 2.48 14.58
N GLY A 80 -11.98 2.87 15.82
CA GLY A 80 -12.14 4.28 16.21
C GLY A 80 -10.84 5.05 16.08
N GLN A 81 -9.73 4.52 16.62
CA GLN A 81 -8.41 5.16 16.47
C GLN A 81 -7.96 5.24 15.02
N PHE A 82 -8.15 4.17 14.26
CA PHE A 82 -7.81 4.16 12.83
C PHE A 82 -8.50 5.29 12.08
N ARG A 83 -9.83 5.45 12.27
CA ARG A 83 -10.60 6.53 11.65
C ARG A 83 -10.14 7.91 12.10
N PHE A 84 -9.83 8.07 13.38
CA PHE A 84 -9.34 9.33 13.92
C PHE A 84 -7.99 9.73 13.29
N VAL A 85 -7.03 8.79 13.23
CA VAL A 85 -5.72 9.02 12.61
C VAL A 85 -5.85 9.28 11.10
N ALA A 86 -6.73 8.56 10.41
CA ALA A 86 -7.00 8.80 8.99
C ALA A 86 -7.55 10.23 8.74
N ALA A 87 -8.50 10.68 9.56
CA ALA A 87 -9.03 12.05 9.45
C ALA A 87 -7.94 13.12 9.72
N ILE A 88 -7.03 12.87 10.66
CA ILE A 88 -5.89 13.78 10.89
C ILE A 88 -4.96 13.80 9.67
N TYR A 89 -4.70 12.65 9.06
CA TYR A 89 -3.89 12.59 7.84
C TYR A 89 -4.50 13.43 6.72
N ASP A 90 -5.81 13.34 6.50
CA ASP A 90 -6.52 14.16 5.51
C ASP A 90 -6.37 15.66 5.81
N LEU A 91 -6.47 16.08 7.08
CA LEU A 91 -6.26 17.48 7.48
C LEU A 91 -4.82 17.95 7.23
N VAL A 92 -3.82 17.12 7.51
CA VAL A 92 -2.40 17.45 7.26
C VAL A 92 -2.14 17.59 5.76
N CYS A 93 -2.73 16.71 4.93
CA CYS A 93 -2.63 16.80 3.49
C CYS A 93 -3.28 18.08 2.95
N ILE A 94 -4.47 18.44 3.40
CA ILE A 94 -5.15 19.69 3.00
C ILE A 94 -4.33 20.91 3.43
N GLY A 95 -3.85 20.93 4.68
CA GLY A 95 -3.02 22.03 5.19
C GLY A 95 -1.72 22.23 4.40
N SER A 96 -1.13 21.13 3.93
CA SER A 96 0.08 21.14 3.09
C SER A 96 -0.19 21.61 1.65
N LEU A 97 -1.45 21.60 1.20
CA LEU A 97 -1.86 22.14 -0.10
C LEU A 97 -2.22 23.64 -0.04
N THR A 98 -2.61 24.15 1.13
CA THR A 98 -3.02 25.55 1.33
C THR A 98 -1.92 26.44 1.92
N GLY A 99 -0.82 25.86 2.43
CA GLY A 99 0.31 26.59 2.99
C GLY A 99 1.36 26.93 1.94
N GLY A 100 1.21 28.11 1.31
CA GLY A 100 2.28 28.86 0.64
C GLY A 100 2.76 30.01 1.51
#